data_AF-A0A1G0XJL0-F1
#
_entry.id   AF-A0A1G0XJL0-F1
#
_cell.length_a   1.000
_cell.length_b   1.000
_cell.length_c   1.000
_cell.angle_alpha   90.00
_cell.angle_beta   90.00
_cell.angle_gamma   90.00
#
_symmetry.space_group_name_H-M   'P 1'
#
loop_
_entity.id
_entity.type
_entity.pdbx_description
1 polymer ?
#
loop_
_entity_poly.entity_id
_entity_poly.type
_entity_poly.pdbx_seq_one_letter_code
_entity_poly.pdbx_strand_id
1 'polypeptide(L)'
;MANLSKPIPQKNAVLINLENGTFEITPNGIQLNPFDRTDFMTYQLAFKYDPKATAPLFESYLDKVLPDKNLQFILAEYLGYVFIHPSVLKLEKTLLLYRTGANGKSVFYEIVKSLLGFQPVNATNFKNRLMNSKVLVSRTNIGNVAYLAIGSYKHFD
;
A
#
# COMPACT_ATOMS: atom_id res chain seq x y z
N MET A 1 29.64 6.11 -21.31
CA MET A 1 28.44 5.34 -20.93
C MET A 1 28.68 4.79 -19.54
N ALA A 2 27.89 5.19 -18.54
CA ALA A 2 28.04 4.67 -17.17
C ALA A 2 27.40 3.28 -17.10
N ASN A 3 28.23 2.23 -17.19
CA ASN A 3 27.81 0.85 -16.94
C ASN A 3 27.78 0.62 -15.42
N LEU A 4 26.65 0.91 -14.78
CA LEU A 4 26.39 0.41 -13.44
C LEU A 4 25.99 -1.06 -13.57
N SER A 5 26.66 -1.94 -12.81
CA SER A 5 26.24 -3.33 -12.67
C SER A 5 24.82 -3.38 -12.11
N LYS A 6 24.03 -4.35 -12.57
CA LYS A 6 22.67 -4.55 -12.05
C LYS A 6 22.76 -4.75 -10.52
N PRO A 7 22.01 -3.99 -9.72
CA PRO A 7 22.01 -4.19 -8.27
C PRO A 7 21.69 -5.63 -7.92
N ILE A 8 22.41 -6.15 -6.93
CA ILE A 8 22.05 -7.40 -6.29
C ILE A 8 21.02 -7.03 -5.23
N PRO A 9 19.76 -7.48 -5.34
CA PRO A 9 18.76 -7.22 -4.31
C PRO A 9 19.25 -7.81 -2.99
N GLN A 10 19.25 -7.01 -1.91
CA GLN A 10 19.52 -7.52 -0.59
C GLN A 10 18.45 -8.56 -0.23
N LYS A 11 18.86 -9.82 -0.07
CA LYS A 11 17.96 -10.89 0.36
C LYS A 11 17.59 -10.65 1.83
N ASN A 12 16.30 -10.76 2.15
CA ASN A 12 15.73 -10.66 3.51
C ASN A 12 15.79 -9.28 4.19
N ALA A 13 15.86 -8.19 3.41
CA ALA A 13 15.70 -6.83 3.93
C ALA A 13 14.60 -6.08 3.17
N VAL A 14 13.90 -5.21 3.89
CA VAL A 14 13.00 -4.20 3.31
C VAL A 14 13.66 -2.85 3.53
N LEU A 15 13.86 -2.11 2.44
CA LEU A 15 14.49 -0.80 2.44
C LEU A 15 13.44 0.26 2.10
N ILE A 16 13.32 1.28 2.95
CA ILE A 16 12.39 2.40 2.79
C ILE A 16 13.20 3.70 2.75
N ASN A 17 13.09 4.45 1.66
CA ASN A 17 13.81 5.71 1.51
C ASN A 17 13.07 6.87 2.20
N LEU A 18 13.66 7.45 3.24
CA LEU A 18 13.11 8.55 4.03
C LEU A 18 14.00 9.80 3.92
N GLU A 19 13.55 10.97 4.39
CA GLU A 19 14.31 12.21 4.28
C GLU A 19 15.66 12.21 5.03
N ASN A 20 15.80 11.35 6.05
CA ASN A 20 16.99 11.28 6.89
C ASN A 20 17.78 9.98 6.76
N GLY A 21 17.48 9.14 5.76
CA GLY A 21 18.26 7.92 5.48
C GLY A 21 17.45 6.79 4.85
N THR A 22 18.11 5.65 4.68
CA THR A 22 17.46 4.39 4.31
C THR A 22 17.03 3.68 5.58
N PHE A 23 15.73 3.54 5.80
CA PHE A 23 15.18 2.75 6.90
C PHE A 23 15.13 1.28 6.50
N GLU A 24 15.91 0.46 7.20
CA GLU A 24 16.06 -0.96 6.94
C GLU A 24 15.28 -1.78 7.96
N ILE A 25 14.51 -2.75 7.46
CA ILE A 25 13.78 -3.72 8.27
C ILE A 25 14.25 -5.12 7.88
N THR A 26 14.71 -5.88 8.87
CA THR A 26 15.13 -7.28 8.73
C THR A 26 14.41 -8.15 9.77
N PRO A 27 14.47 -9.49 9.66
CA PRO A 27 13.97 -10.37 10.72
C PRO A 27 14.65 -10.15 12.09
N ASN A 28 15.83 -9.52 12.12
CA ASN A 28 16.62 -9.32 13.34
C ASN A 28 16.41 -7.93 13.97
N GLY A 29 15.68 -7.03 13.32
CA GLY A 29 15.45 -5.69 13.82
C GLY A 29 15.35 -4.62 12.74
N ILE A 30 15.32 -3.38 13.19
CA ILE A 30 15.19 -2.18 12.38
C ILE A 30 16.36 -1.23 12.61
N GLN A 31 16.80 -0.51 11.58
CA GLN A 31 17.82 0.53 11.71
C GLN A 31 17.68 1.62 10.65
N LEU A 32 18.17 2.82 10.97
CA LEU A 32 18.27 3.92 10.02
C LEU A 32 19.73 4.05 9.55
N ASN A 33 19.96 3.76 8.27
CA ASN A 33 21.27 3.86 7.64
C ASN A 33 21.42 5.19 6.89
N PRO A 34 22.65 5.71 6.72
CA PRO A 34 22.93 6.76 5.74
C PRO A 34 22.51 6.33 4.34
N PHE A 35 22.25 7.29 3.45
CA PHE A 35 21.89 7.00 2.07
C PHE A 35 23.01 6.24 1.34
N ASP A 36 22.64 5.13 0.68
CA ASP A 36 23.52 4.39 -0.21
C ASP A 36 22.95 4.36 -1.63
N ARG A 37 23.76 4.81 -2.60
CA ARG A 37 23.39 4.77 -4.03
C ARG A 37 23.26 3.34 -4.55
N THR A 38 23.89 2.37 -3.88
CA THR A 38 23.81 0.95 -4.19
C THR A 38 22.49 0.30 -3.74
N ASP A 39 21.62 1.03 -3.05
CA ASP A 39 20.24 0.61 -2.76
C ASP A 39 19.31 0.74 -3.98
N PHE A 40 19.69 1.53 -4.99
CA PHE A 40 18.92 1.80 -6.23
C PHE A 40 17.44 2.19 -6.00
N MET A 41 17.16 2.91 -4.91
CA MET A 41 15.82 3.42 -4.62
C MET A 41 15.46 4.57 -5.57
N THR A 42 14.30 4.47 -6.22
CA THR A 42 13.81 5.45 -7.21
C THR A 42 12.77 6.43 -6.66
N TYR A 43 12.43 6.30 -5.38
CA TYR A 43 11.49 7.16 -4.67
C TYR A 43 12.10 7.57 -3.33
N GLN A 44 11.59 8.64 -2.73
CA GLN A 44 11.87 9.06 -1.35
C GLN A 44 10.57 9.58 -0.74
N LEU A 45 10.24 9.13 0.48
CA LEU A 45 9.12 9.66 1.23
C LEU A 45 9.53 10.99 1.88
N ALA A 46 8.66 11.99 1.80
CA ALA A 46 8.90 13.35 2.26
C ALA A 46 8.68 13.51 3.78
N PHE A 47 9.24 12.59 4.56
CA PHE A 47 9.28 12.67 6.02
C PHE A 47 10.49 11.91 6.58
N LYS A 48 10.89 12.26 7.80
CA LYS A 48 12.00 11.65 8.53
C LYS A 48 11.52 10.49 9.40
N TYR A 49 12.38 9.49 9.59
CA TYR A 49 12.22 8.54 10.69
C TYR A 49 12.54 9.20 12.03
N ASP A 50 11.62 9.13 12.97
CA ASP A 50 11.81 9.51 14.36
C ASP A 50 11.24 8.40 15.27
N PRO A 51 12.07 7.68 16.04
CA PRO A 51 11.60 6.61 16.93
C PRO A 51 10.71 7.11 18.07
N LYS A 52 10.65 8.43 18.32
CA LYS A 52 9.81 9.06 19.34
C LYS A 52 8.56 9.73 18.74
N ALA A 53 8.35 9.63 17.43
CA ALA A 53 7.18 10.21 16.80
C ALA A 53 5.88 9.62 17.36
N THR A 54 4.88 10.48 17.54
CA THR A 54 3.52 10.10 17.92
C THR A 54 2.54 10.60 16.87
N ALA A 55 1.35 10.01 16.79
CA ALA A 55 0.33 10.42 15.83
C ALA A 55 -1.04 10.59 16.49
N PRO A 56 -1.18 11.44 17.53
CA PRO A 56 -2.37 11.50 18.38
C PRO A 56 -3.66 11.82 17.61
N LEU A 57 -3.58 12.66 16.57
CA LEU A 57 -4.72 12.97 15.71
C LEU A 57 -5.16 11.75 14.86
N PHE A 58 -4.19 11.00 14.34
CA PHE A 58 -4.46 9.80 13.55
C PHE A 58 -4.99 8.66 14.42
N GLU A 59 -4.40 8.48 15.60
CA GLU A 59 -4.86 7.52 16.61
C GLU A 59 -6.30 7.81 17.05
N SER A 60 -6.60 9.08 17.38
CA SER A 60 -7.96 9.51 17.74
C SER A 60 -8.95 9.31 16.59
N TYR A 61 -8.51 9.55 15.36
CA TYR A 61 -9.30 9.27 14.16
C TYR A 61 -9.61 7.76 14.04
N LEU A 62 -8.60 6.90 14.18
CA LEU A 62 -8.77 5.44 14.13
C LEU A 62 -9.70 4.95 15.24
N ASP A 63 -9.55 5.44 16.46
CA ASP A 63 -10.39 5.07 17.60
C ASP A 63 -11.85 5.43 17.40
N LYS A 64 -12.11 6.50 16.65
CA LYS A 64 -13.47 6.90 16.28
C LYS A 64 -14.06 6.02 15.17
N VAL A 65 -13.30 5.71 14.12
CA VAL A 65 -13.85 5.06 12.91
C VAL A 65 -13.69 3.55 12.87
N LEU A 66 -12.71 3.03 13.61
CA LEU A 66 -12.35 1.62 13.73
C LEU A 66 -11.92 1.32 15.19
N PRO A 67 -12.85 1.34 16.16
CA PRO A 67 -12.49 1.26 17.59
C PRO A 67 -11.81 -0.07 18.00
N ASP A 68 -11.98 -1.12 17.20
CA ASP A 68 -11.34 -2.41 17.43
C ASP A 68 -9.84 -2.31 17.13
N LYS A 69 -9.02 -2.37 18.19
CA LYS A 69 -7.55 -2.29 18.11
C LYS A 69 -6.94 -3.42 17.28
N ASN A 70 -7.51 -4.62 17.26
CA ASN A 70 -7.00 -5.70 16.42
C ASN A 70 -7.18 -5.36 14.93
N LEU A 71 -8.31 -4.74 14.56
CA LEU A 71 -8.52 -4.27 13.19
C LEU A 71 -7.59 -3.10 12.84
N GLN A 72 -7.28 -2.21 13.80
CA GLN A 72 -6.27 -1.17 13.61
C GLN A 72 -4.87 -1.77 13.37
N PHE A 73 -4.49 -2.82 14.10
CA PHE A 73 -3.21 -3.52 13.87
C PHE A 73 -3.16 -4.19 12.50
N ILE A 74 -4.25 -4.83 12.05
CA ILE A 74 -4.34 -5.40 10.69
C ILE A 74 -4.21 -4.30 9.63
N LEU A 75 -4.82 -3.14 9.88
CA LEU A 75 -4.71 -1.99 8.99
C LEU A 75 -3.26 -1.48 8.90
N ALA A 76 -2.58 -1.38 10.03
CA ALA A 76 -1.16 -1.00 10.10
C ALA A 76 -0.25 -2.04 9.42
N GLU A 77 -0.51 -3.33 9.63
CA GLU A 77 0.20 -4.43 8.94
C GLU A 77 0.02 -4.33 7.43
N TYR A 78 -1.19 -4.06 6.95
CA TYR A 78 -1.44 -3.89 5.52
C TYR A 78 -0.66 -2.70 4.95
N LEU A 79 -0.58 -1.58 5.67
CA LEU A 79 0.22 -0.42 5.24
C LEU A 79 1.72 -0.74 5.22
N GLY A 80 2.22 -1.48 6.21
CA GLY A 80 3.61 -1.95 6.23
C GLY A 80 3.91 -2.91 5.07
N TYR A 81 2.97 -3.80 4.76
CA TYR A 81 3.08 -4.78 3.69
C TYR A 81 3.31 -4.12 2.31
N VAL A 82 2.78 -2.93 2.06
CA VAL A 82 2.98 -2.18 0.80
C VAL A 82 4.46 -1.93 0.48
N PHE A 83 5.31 -1.85 1.49
CA PHE A 83 6.76 -1.66 1.31
C PHE A 83 7.53 -2.95 1.08
N ILE A 84 6.92 -4.11 1.34
CA ILE A 84 7.61 -5.38 1.26
C ILE A 84 7.69 -5.83 -0.19
N HIS A 85 8.91 -6.00 -0.71
CA HIS A 85 9.10 -6.45 -2.07
C HIS A 85 8.55 -7.88 -2.25
N PRO A 86 7.89 -8.22 -3.38
CA PRO A 86 7.32 -9.54 -3.62
C PRO A 86 8.31 -10.72 -3.54
N SER A 87 9.62 -10.45 -3.64
CA SER A 87 10.66 -11.48 -3.44
C SER A 87 10.86 -11.87 -1.98
N VAL A 88 10.42 -11.04 -1.04
CA VAL A 88 10.46 -11.29 0.40
C VAL A 88 9.13 -11.90 0.84
N LEU A 89 8.01 -11.26 0.49
CA LEU A 89 6.67 -11.72 0.84
C LEU A 89 5.67 -11.35 -0.25
N LYS A 90 4.96 -12.34 -0.78
CA LYS A 90 3.95 -12.17 -1.84
C LYS A 90 2.58 -12.58 -1.33
N LEU A 91 1.93 -11.69 -0.58
CA LEU A 91 0.53 -11.84 -0.19
C LEU A 91 -0.39 -11.36 -1.32
N GLU A 92 -1.23 -12.25 -1.82
CA GLU A 92 -2.28 -11.93 -2.79
C GLU A 92 -3.51 -11.40 -2.03
N LYS A 93 -3.40 -10.19 -1.44
CA LYS A 93 -4.41 -9.62 -0.54
C LYS A 93 -4.82 -8.21 -0.97
N THR A 94 -6.09 -7.87 -0.73
CA THR A 94 -6.64 -6.54 -0.99
C THR A 94 -7.35 -6.02 0.26
N LEU A 95 -7.11 -4.75 0.59
CA LEU A 95 -7.79 -4.08 1.68
C LEU A 95 -9.11 -3.47 1.19
N LEU A 96 -10.22 -3.90 1.76
CA LEU A 96 -11.54 -3.36 1.47
C LEU A 96 -12.03 -2.51 2.64
N LEU A 97 -12.12 -1.19 2.42
CA LEU A 97 -12.72 -0.27 3.37
C LEU A 97 -14.22 -0.18 3.07
N TYR A 98 -15.03 -0.99 3.74
CA TYR A 98 -16.47 -1.06 3.51
C TYR A 98 -17.26 -0.61 4.75
N ARG A 99 -18.31 0.18 4.50
CA ARG A 99 -19.41 0.60 5.40
C ARG A 99 -20.22 1.64 4.64
N THR A 100 -21.43 1.96 5.09
CA THR A 100 -22.22 3.08 4.56
C THR A 100 -21.43 4.41 4.62
N GLY A 101 -21.88 5.44 3.89
CA GLY A 101 -21.14 6.69 3.65
C GLY A 101 -20.74 7.46 4.93
N ALA A 102 -19.90 8.50 4.77
CA ALA A 102 -19.51 9.45 5.83
C ALA A 102 -18.75 8.89 7.07
N ASN A 103 -18.22 7.66 6.98
CA ASN A 103 -17.53 6.99 8.10
C ASN A 103 -15.99 7.16 8.10
N GLY A 104 -15.45 8.24 7.54
CA GLY A 104 -14.00 8.52 7.57
C GLY A 104 -13.13 7.80 6.53
N LYS A 105 -13.66 6.86 5.74
CA LYS A 105 -12.89 6.13 4.70
C LYS A 105 -12.08 7.04 3.77
N SER A 106 -12.69 8.12 3.27
CA SER A 106 -12.00 9.09 2.41
C SER A 106 -10.88 9.82 3.16
N VAL A 107 -11.05 10.07 4.46
CA VAL A 107 -10.01 10.68 5.30
C VAL A 107 -8.81 9.73 5.42
N PHE A 108 -9.02 8.46 5.75
CA PHE A 108 -7.93 7.47 5.77
C PHE A 108 -7.20 7.39 4.43
N TYR A 109 -7.96 7.36 3.33
CA TYR A 109 -7.40 7.33 2.00
C TYR A 109 -6.52 8.55 1.69
N GLU A 110 -6.97 9.77 2.01
CA GLU A 110 -6.15 10.98 1.80
C GLU A 110 -4.90 10.97 2.68
N ILE A 111 -4.99 10.49 3.94
CA ILE A 111 -3.82 10.33 4.83
C ILE A 111 -2.78 9.40 4.20
N VAL A 112 -3.20 8.21 3.74
CA VAL A 112 -2.29 7.22 3.16
C VAL A 112 -1.70 7.71 1.84
N LYS A 113 -2.50 8.39 1.01
CA LYS A 113 -2.04 9.04 -0.22
C LYS A 113 -1.01 10.13 0.07
N SER A 114 -1.23 10.97 1.07
CA SER A 114 -0.27 11.99 1.50
C SER A 114 1.01 11.37 2.07
N LEU A 115 0.91 10.26 2.81
CA LEU A 115 2.06 9.56 3.38
C LEU A 115 2.93 8.93 2.29
N LEU A 116 2.33 8.19 1.37
CA LEU A 116 3.07 7.39 0.40
C LEU A 116 3.34 8.13 -0.92
N GLY A 117 2.70 9.28 -1.16
CA GLY A 117 2.90 10.10 -2.35
C GLY A 117 2.45 9.45 -3.67
N PHE A 118 1.74 8.32 -3.64
CA PHE A 118 1.31 7.65 -4.87
C PHE A 118 0.13 8.39 -5.51
N GLN A 119 0.13 8.37 -6.84
CA GLN A 119 -1.01 8.87 -7.61
C GLN A 119 -2.11 7.81 -7.66
N PRO A 120 -3.35 8.17 -7.31
CA PRO A 120 -4.42 7.21 -7.34
C PRO A 120 -4.81 6.84 -8.76
N VAL A 121 -5.22 5.58 -8.91
CA VAL A 121 -5.79 5.12 -10.16
C VAL A 121 -7.22 5.65 -10.24
N ASN A 122 -7.54 6.44 -11.26
CA ASN A 122 -8.91 6.92 -11.47
C ASN A 122 -9.89 5.74 -11.67
N ALA A 123 -11.18 5.97 -11.46
CA ALA A 123 -12.19 4.92 -11.50
C ALA A 123 -12.21 4.12 -12.83
N THR A 124 -11.98 4.80 -13.96
CA THR A 124 -11.92 4.17 -15.29
C THR A 124 -10.72 3.22 -15.41
N ASN A 125 -9.53 3.69 -15.03
CA ASN A 125 -8.31 2.89 -15.06
C ASN A 125 -8.39 1.73 -14.06
N PHE A 126 -9.02 1.94 -12.89
CA PHE A 126 -9.22 0.89 -11.91
C PHE A 126 -10.16 -0.19 -12.46
N LYS A 127 -11.28 0.20 -13.07
CA LYS A 127 -12.20 -0.72 -13.75
C LYS A 127 -11.49 -1.50 -14.86
N ASN A 128 -10.69 -0.82 -15.70
CA ASN A 128 -9.94 -1.47 -16.77
C ASN A 128 -8.92 -2.49 -16.22
N ARG A 129 -8.22 -2.16 -15.12
CA ARG A 129 -7.31 -3.10 -14.46
C ARG A 129 -8.05 -4.32 -13.93
N LEU A 130 -9.21 -4.13 -13.30
CA LEU A 130 -10.05 -5.24 -12.83
C LEU A 130 -10.47 -6.16 -13.98
N MET A 131 -10.99 -5.59 -15.07
CA MET A 131 -11.42 -6.38 -16.24
C MET A 131 -10.25 -7.15 -16.88
N ASN A 132 -9.07 -6.52 -16.99
CA ASN A 132 -7.86 -7.18 -17.47
C ASN A 132 -7.37 -8.30 -16.53
N SER A 133 -7.71 -8.21 -15.24
CA SER A 133 -7.46 -9.24 -14.23
C SER A 133 -8.61 -10.25 -14.09
N LYS A 134 -9.48 -10.37 -15.10
CA LYS A 134 -10.64 -11.30 -15.13
C LYS A 134 -11.69 -11.03 -14.05
N VAL A 135 -11.72 -9.81 -13.50
CA VAL A 135 -12.78 -9.31 -12.63
C VAL A 135 -13.73 -8.46 -13.45
N LEU A 136 -14.91 -9.00 -13.75
CA LEU A 136 -15.92 -8.30 -14.54
C LEU A 136 -16.55 -7.19 -13.70
N VAL A 137 -16.79 -6.03 -14.30
CA VAL A 137 -17.45 -4.91 -13.61
C VAL A 137 -18.63 -4.42 -14.43
N SER A 138 -19.84 -4.64 -13.94
CA SER A 138 -21.08 -4.15 -14.57
C SER A 138 -21.75 -3.07 -13.70
N ARG A 139 -22.52 -2.19 -14.33
CA ARG A 139 -23.33 -1.20 -13.62
C ARG A 139 -24.74 -1.76 -13.45
N THR A 140 -25.24 -1.74 -12.23
CA THR A 140 -26.59 -2.14 -11.86
C THR A 140 -27.33 -0.95 -11.24
N ASN A 141 -28.61 -1.12 -10.89
CA ASN A 141 -29.42 -0.08 -10.22
C ASN A 141 -28.84 0.33 -8.86
N ILE A 142 -28.05 -0.54 -8.22
CA ILE A 142 -27.41 -0.28 -6.91
C ILE A 142 -25.97 0.24 -7.03
N GLY A 143 -25.45 0.40 -8.25
CA GLY A 143 -24.10 0.87 -8.52
C GLY A 143 -23.24 -0.14 -9.30
N ASN A 144 -21.92 0.07 -9.28
CA ASN A 144 -20.98 -0.84 -9.92
C ASN A 144 -20.82 -2.11 -9.09
N VAL A 145 -21.00 -3.27 -9.72
CA VAL A 145 -20.84 -4.60 -9.11
C VAL A 145 -19.68 -5.30 -9.79
N ALA A 146 -18.76 -5.84 -9.00
CA ALA A 146 -17.62 -6.62 -9.47
C ALA A 146 -17.90 -8.12 -9.29
N TYR A 147 -17.67 -8.91 -10.34
CA TYR A 147 -17.87 -10.36 -10.36
C TYR A 147 -16.53 -11.04 -10.62
N LEU A 148 -16.27 -12.11 -9.87
CA LEU A 148 -15.18 -13.04 -10.19
C LEU A 148 -15.66 -13.93 -11.33
N ALA A 149 -14.96 -13.93 -12.46
CA ALA A 149 -15.25 -14.88 -13.53
C ALA A 149 -14.83 -16.29 -13.09
N ILE A 150 -15.78 -17.08 -12.61
CA ILE A 150 -15.58 -18.50 -12.31
C ILE A 150 -15.83 -19.29 -13.60
N GLY A 151 -14.78 -19.55 -14.39
CA GLY A 151 -14.84 -20.41 -15.59
C GLY A 151 -14.59 -19.71 -16.93
N SER A 152 -14.25 -20.51 -17.96
CA SER A 152 -13.94 -20.08 -19.32
C SER A 152 -15.09 -19.27 -19.93
N TYR A 153 -14.78 -18.06 -20.39
CA TYR A 153 -15.70 -17.09 -21.00
C TYR A 153 -16.62 -17.72 -22.06
N LYS A 154 -17.93 -17.58 -21.88
CA LYS A 154 -18.84 -17.34 -23.01
C LYS A 154 -19.14 -15.85 -23.02
N HIS A 155 -18.86 -15.19 -24.14
CA HIS A 155 -19.29 -13.82 -24.39
C HIS A 155 -20.80 -13.72 -24.14
N PHE A 156 -21.20 -12.73 -23.36
CA PHE A 156 -22.57 -12.26 -23.34
C PHE A 156 -22.61 -11.07 -24.29
N ASP A 157 -23.25 -11.29 -25.43
CA ASP A 157 -23.66 -10.26 -26.38
C ASP A 157 -24.68 -9.29 -25.76
#